data_AF-A0A3E0BZU9-F1
#
_entry.id   AF-A0A3E0BZU9-F1
#
_cell.length_a   1.000
_cell.length_b   1.000
_cell.length_c   1.000
_cell.angle_alpha   90.00
_cell.angle_beta   90.00
_cell.angle_gamma   90.00
#
_symmetry.space_group_name_H-M   'P 1'
#
loop_
_entity.id
_entity.type
_entity.pdbx_description
1 polymer ?
#
loop_
_entity_poly.entity_id
_entity_poly.type
_entity_poly.pdbx_seq_one_letter_code
_entity_poly.pdbx_strand_id
1 'polypeptide(L)'
;MQLDIFNDSRDVMLRNDVLSALKQYDAAGARRALQALANEYPDDDVLVYFGPIVNALEGRSTAPCGRHEAALQACQALSHEVQPAVARAFPGQSGATWLAPLWAELAGRAAALPFRAEHADAHAAPLFLLAARWAEASDAISRIASWRRIPAPLCWMTEARYRLDGLDAAWPFLVELAWLSPSRFDQLLSRLDDACVNRLRRAFDMSFQGAGDLGDLAWFPAWVLTDKTGLAPLFKRAEPSRQNAPERAAKVMLGLLSLERQGRHHELLETRRELQALNAALYAAYMKTR
;
A
#
# COMPACT_ATOMS: atom_id res chain seq x y z
N MET A 1 36.71 35.77 21.58
CA MET A 1 35.94 34.90 20.66
C MET A 1 34.86 34.22 21.49
N GLN A 2 33.72 34.89 21.69
CA GLN A 2 32.65 34.49 22.61
C GLN A 2 31.25 34.92 22.06
N LEU A 3 31.18 35.22 20.76
CA LEU A 3 29.99 35.75 20.08
C LEU A 3 29.18 34.69 19.31
N ASP A 4 29.69 33.46 19.13
CA ASP A 4 28.98 32.39 18.39
C ASP A 4 27.83 31.75 19.19
N ILE A 5 28.01 31.57 20.51
CA ILE A 5 27.07 30.78 21.34
C ILE A 5 25.66 31.41 21.43
N PHE A 6 25.56 32.74 21.35
CA PHE A 6 24.26 33.42 21.41
C PHE A 6 23.56 33.48 20.06
N ASN A 7 24.32 33.51 18.96
CA ASN A 7 23.77 33.48 17.61
C ASN A 7 23.21 32.09 17.30
N ASP A 8 23.95 31.04 17.72
CA ASP A 8 23.53 29.63 17.72
C ASP A 8 22.33 29.34 18.66
N SER A 9 21.99 30.26 19.56
CA SER A 9 20.82 30.13 20.42
C SER A 9 19.57 30.79 19.82
N ARG A 10 19.75 31.84 19.01
CA ARG A 10 18.64 32.61 18.44
C ARG A 10 18.10 31.93 17.19
N ASP A 11 18.96 31.46 16.29
CA ASP A 11 18.56 30.67 15.12
C ASP A 11 17.84 29.38 15.55
N VAL A 12 18.36 28.67 16.56
CA VAL A 12 17.75 27.46 17.12
C VAL A 12 16.39 27.76 17.75
N MET A 13 16.24 28.87 18.46
CA MET A 13 14.96 29.27 19.02
C MET A 13 13.93 29.58 17.93
N LEU A 14 14.29 30.36 16.90
CA LEU A 14 13.39 30.67 15.79
C LEU A 14 12.99 29.42 14.99
N ARG A 15 13.94 28.50 14.76
CA ARG A 15 13.65 27.18 14.16
C ARG A 15 12.67 26.38 15.02
N ASN A 16 12.86 26.39 16.34
CA ASN A 16 11.97 25.70 17.27
C ASN A 16 10.57 26.34 17.34
N ASP A 17 10.45 27.66 17.17
CA ASP A 17 9.16 28.35 17.08
C ASP A 17 8.38 27.91 15.84
N VAL A 18 9.06 27.85 14.68
CA VAL A 18 8.47 27.30 13.44
C VAL A 18 8.01 25.87 13.66
N LEU A 19 8.89 24.99 14.17
CA LEU A 19 8.55 23.59 14.43
C LEU A 19 7.39 23.44 15.42
N SER A 20 7.32 24.28 16.45
CA SER A 20 6.24 24.24 17.45
C SER A 20 4.90 24.61 16.83
N ALA A 21 4.85 25.65 16.01
CA ALA A 21 3.63 26.03 15.29
C ALA A 21 3.21 24.95 14.26
N LEU A 22 4.17 24.37 13.53
CA LEU A 22 3.91 23.27 12.59
C LEU A 22 3.35 22.03 13.30
N LYS A 23 3.86 21.66 14.48
CA LYS A 23 3.33 20.54 15.29
C LYS A 23 1.88 20.77 15.71
N GLN A 24 1.48 22.03 15.90
CA GLN A 24 0.11 22.40 16.28
C GLN A 24 -0.81 22.62 15.07
N TYR A 25 -0.30 22.47 13.84
CA TYR A 25 -1.00 22.83 12.60
C TYR A 25 -1.48 24.31 12.57
N ASP A 26 -0.79 25.20 13.30
CA ASP A 26 -1.07 26.63 13.31
C ASP A 26 -0.38 27.28 12.09
N ALA A 27 -1.13 27.40 10.99
CA ALA A 27 -0.64 28.00 9.75
C ALA A 27 -0.17 29.44 9.94
N ALA A 28 -0.94 30.26 10.67
CA ALA A 28 -0.65 31.68 10.87
C ALA A 28 0.55 31.88 11.82
N GLY A 29 0.65 31.08 12.88
CA GLY A 29 1.83 31.03 13.74
C GLY A 29 3.08 30.60 12.99
N ALA A 30 2.99 29.53 12.20
CA ALA A 30 4.13 29.01 11.46
C ALA A 30 4.63 29.99 10.41
N ARG A 31 3.73 30.69 9.70
CA ARG A 31 4.10 31.76 8.75
C ARG A 31 4.82 32.92 9.43
N ARG A 32 4.31 33.39 10.57
CA ARG A 32 4.94 34.50 11.33
C ARG A 32 6.32 34.10 11.83
N ALA A 33 6.47 32.91 12.40
CA ALA A 33 7.75 32.39 12.87
C ALA A 33 8.74 32.20 11.69
N LEU A 34 8.27 31.71 10.55
CA LEU A 34 9.11 31.52 9.36
C LEU A 34 9.59 32.86 8.79
N GLN A 35 8.73 33.88 8.77
CA GLN A 35 9.12 35.24 8.36
C GLN A 35 10.15 35.85 9.32
N ALA A 36 10.00 35.66 10.63
CA ALA A 36 10.99 36.10 11.61
C ALA A 36 12.35 35.44 11.38
N LEU A 37 12.36 34.12 11.15
CA LEU A 37 13.57 33.38 10.79
C LEU A 37 14.20 33.89 9.49
N ALA A 38 13.41 34.09 8.43
CA ALA A 38 13.91 34.57 7.14
C ALA A 38 14.44 36.01 7.20
N ASN A 39 13.89 36.86 8.07
CA ASN A 39 14.35 38.24 8.25
C ASN A 39 15.68 38.31 9.01
N GLU A 40 15.88 37.44 10.00
CA GLU A 40 17.12 37.42 10.81
C GLU A 40 18.22 36.56 10.18
N TYR A 41 17.85 35.47 9.49
CA TYR A 41 18.74 34.47 8.90
C TYR A 41 18.27 34.08 7.48
N PRO A 42 18.42 34.97 6.48
CA PRO A 42 17.89 34.75 5.13
C PRO A 42 18.56 33.60 4.36
N ASP A 43 19.82 33.29 4.68
CA ASP A 43 20.61 32.22 4.04
C ASP A 43 20.49 30.86 4.77
N ASP A 44 19.56 30.74 5.72
CA ASP A 44 19.36 29.50 6.47
C ASP A 44 18.70 28.42 5.60
N ASP A 45 19.42 27.30 5.38
CA ASP A 45 18.98 26.15 4.59
C ASP A 45 17.62 25.58 5.03
N VAL A 46 17.24 25.78 6.30
CA VAL A 46 15.96 25.30 6.82
C VAL A 46 14.74 25.96 6.19
N LEU A 47 14.90 27.17 5.65
CA LEU A 47 13.84 27.91 4.97
C LEU A 47 13.33 27.14 3.74
N VAL A 48 14.22 26.40 3.06
CA VAL A 48 13.90 25.61 1.87
C VAL A 48 12.85 24.53 2.16
N TYR A 49 12.88 23.93 3.36
CA TYR A 49 11.95 22.87 3.72
C TYR A 49 10.83 23.33 4.66
N PHE A 50 10.93 24.44 5.38
CA PHE A 50 9.75 24.96 6.11
C PHE A 50 8.71 25.63 5.21
N GLY A 51 9.14 26.28 4.12
CA GLY A 51 8.24 26.97 3.19
C GLY A 51 7.11 26.08 2.63
N PRO A 52 7.41 24.93 2.01
CA PRO A 52 6.39 24.02 1.48
C PRO A 52 5.39 23.53 2.54
N ILE A 53 5.87 23.28 3.77
CA ILE A 53 5.02 22.80 4.88
C ILE A 53 4.04 23.90 5.30
N VAL A 54 4.51 25.14 5.45
CA VAL A 54 3.65 26.29 5.79
C VAL A 54 2.64 26.57 4.67
N ASN A 55 3.08 26.57 3.41
CA ASN A 55 2.19 26.75 2.26
C ASN A 55 1.08 25.69 2.22
N ALA A 56 1.41 24.43 2.55
CA ALA A 56 0.43 23.36 2.62
C ALA A 56 -0.61 23.56 3.73
N LEU A 57 -0.20 24.08 4.90
CA LEU A 57 -1.12 24.40 6.00
C LEU A 57 -2.04 25.58 5.67
N GLU A 58 -1.52 26.61 5.02
CA GLU A 58 -2.33 27.77 4.59
C GLU A 58 -3.29 27.43 3.45
N GLY A 59 -2.87 26.54 2.55
CA GLY A 59 -3.68 26.09 1.41
C GLY A 59 -4.75 25.05 1.74
N ARG A 60 -4.93 24.71 3.03
CA ARG A 60 -5.97 23.77 3.48
C ARG A 60 -7.35 24.26 3.08
N SER A 61 -8.19 23.32 2.68
CA SER A 61 -9.53 23.59 2.18
C SER A 61 -10.41 22.36 2.36
N THR A 62 -11.65 22.57 2.78
CA THR A 62 -12.68 21.51 2.79
C THR A 62 -13.51 21.50 1.50
N ALA A 63 -13.23 22.40 0.56
CA ALA A 63 -13.98 22.51 -0.68
C ALA A 63 -13.78 21.26 -1.56
N PRO A 64 -14.86 20.60 -2.01
CA PRO A 64 -14.77 19.44 -2.87
C PRO A 64 -13.97 19.70 -4.14
N CYS A 65 -13.20 18.71 -4.57
CA CYS A 65 -12.53 18.75 -5.86
C CYS A 65 -13.58 18.60 -6.97
N GLY A 66 -13.69 19.62 -7.84
CA GLY A 66 -14.66 19.58 -8.95
C GLY A 66 -14.25 18.67 -10.11
N ARG A 67 -12.97 18.28 -10.19
CA ARG A 67 -12.40 17.48 -11.29
C ARG A 67 -11.20 16.66 -10.83
N HIS A 68 -10.92 15.55 -11.53
CA HIS A 68 -9.83 14.64 -11.21
C HIS A 68 -8.46 15.29 -11.29
N GLU A 69 -8.21 16.18 -12.25
CA GLU A 69 -6.87 16.79 -12.39
C GLU A 69 -6.55 17.72 -11.23
N ALA A 70 -7.56 18.37 -10.63
CA ALA A 70 -7.38 19.19 -9.44
C ALA A 70 -7.01 18.33 -8.21
N ALA A 71 -7.65 17.16 -8.06
CA ALA A 71 -7.28 16.20 -7.02
C ALA A 71 -5.88 15.61 -7.26
N LEU A 72 -5.54 15.28 -8.51
CA LEU A 72 -4.22 14.77 -8.88
C LEU A 72 -3.12 15.79 -8.63
N GLN A 73 -3.33 17.06 -9.01
CA GLN A 73 -2.37 18.14 -8.77
C GLN A 73 -2.13 18.35 -7.27
N ALA A 74 -3.19 18.35 -6.46
CA ALA A 74 -3.06 18.45 -5.01
C ALA A 74 -2.33 17.25 -4.39
N CYS A 75 -2.59 16.03 -4.90
CA CYS A 75 -1.86 14.82 -4.51
C CYS A 75 -0.37 14.94 -4.84
N GLN A 76 -0.03 15.37 -6.05
CA GLN A 76 1.35 15.55 -6.50
C GLN A 76 2.09 16.62 -5.69
N ALA A 77 1.43 17.74 -5.37
CA ALA A 77 2.01 18.77 -4.51
C ALA A 77 2.35 18.21 -3.11
N LEU A 78 1.41 17.48 -2.49
CA LEU A 78 1.66 16.84 -1.20
C LEU A 78 2.80 15.80 -1.28
N SER A 79 2.83 14.96 -2.32
CA SER A 79 3.84 13.90 -2.46
C SER A 79 5.23 14.41 -2.83
N HIS A 80 5.35 15.41 -3.71
CA HIS A 80 6.64 15.85 -4.26
C HIS A 80 7.24 17.06 -3.54
N GLU A 81 6.42 17.92 -2.95
CA GLU A 81 6.90 19.12 -2.27
C GLU A 81 6.85 18.97 -0.75
N VAL A 82 5.69 18.57 -0.22
CA VAL A 82 5.43 18.61 1.23
C VAL A 82 6.02 17.39 1.91
N GLN A 83 5.85 16.19 1.37
CA GLN A 83 6.33 14.97 2.01
C GLN A 83 7.86 14.94 2.20
N PRO A 84 8.71 15.29 1.21
CA PRO A 84 10.16 15.39 1.42
C PRO A 84 10.53 16.48 2.42
N ALA A 85 9.82 17.60 2.42
CA ALA A 85 10.03 18.70 3.36
C ALA A 85 9.72 18.28 4.81
N VAL A 86 8.58 17.61 5.02
CA VAL A 86 8.19 17.03 6.30
C VAL A 86 9.19 15.98 6.78
N ALA A 87 9.71 15.13 5.89
CA ALA A 87 10.72 14.14 6.25
C ALA A 87 12.02 14.77 6.77
N ARG A 88 12.38 15.96 6.27
CA ARG A 88 13.52 16.75 6.78
C ARG A 88 13.21 17.44 8.11
N ALA A 89 12.02 18.03 8.23
CA ALA A 89 11.60 18.77 9.43
C ALA A 89 11.28 17.85 10.63
N PHE A 90 10.79 16.64 10.37
CA PHE A 90 10.34 15.67 11.38
C PHE A 90 10.95 14.28 11.10
N PRO A 91 12.23 14.06 11.40
CA PRO A 91 12.89 12.79 11.12
C PRO A 91 12.19 11.63 11.86
N GLY A 92 11.91 10.54 11.14
CA GLY A 92 11.26 9.33 11.66
C GLY A 92 9.76 9.21 11.35
N GLN A 93 9.05 8.35 12.10
CA GLN A 93 7.61 8.04 11.89
C GLN A 93 6.67 9.23 12.13
N SER A 94 7.18 10.31 12.75
CA SER A 94 6.44 11.54 12.99
C SER A 94 5.98 12.21 11.69
N GLY A 95 6.76 12.11 10.61
CA GLY A 95 6.42 12.76 9.33
C GLY A 95 5.17 12.20 8.67
N ALA A 96 5.02 10.86 8.61
CA ALA A 96 3.82 10.23 8.06
C ALA A 96 2.58 10.54 8.91
N THR A 97 2.74 10.51 10.24
CA THR A 97 1.67 10.87 11.18
C THR A 97 1.24 12.34 11.03
N TRP A 98 2.20 13.23 10.76
CA TRP A 98 1.94 14.65 10.51
C TRP A 98 1.27 14.91 9.16
N LEU A 99 1.58 14.12 8.13
CA LEU A 99 0.91 14.25 6.82
C LEU A 99 -0.51 13.68 6.81
N ALA A 100 -0.82 12.75 7.72
CA ALA A 100 -2.09 12.01 7.70
C ALA A 100 -3.35 12.90 7.67
N PRO A 101 -3.45 14.01 8.44
CA PRO A 101 -4.60 14.90 8.34
C PRO A 101 -4.74 15.61 6.98
N LEU A 102 -3.63 15.95 6.32
CA LEU A 102 -3.64 16.58 5.00
C LEU A 102 -4.11 15.59 3.93
N TRP A 103 -3.66 14.33 4.02
CA TRP A 103 -4.14 13.26 3.15
C TRP A 103 -5.63 12.97 3.36
N ALA A 104 -6.10 12.93 4.62
CA ALA A 104 -7.52 12.73 4.93
C ALA A 104 -8.41 13.85 4.40
N GLU A 105 -7.95 15.10 4.53
CA GLU A 105 -8.66 16.26 3.99
C GLU A 105 -8.76 16.19 2.46
N LEU A 106 -7.65 15.89 1.77
CA LEU A 106 -7.66 15.70 0.32
C LEU A 106 -8.56 14.54 -0.11
N ALA A 107 -8.55 13.43 0.62
CA ALA A 107 -9.44 12.29 0.39
C ALA A 107 -10.92 12.70 0.51
N GLY A 108 -11.27 13.47 1.55
CA GLY A 108 -12.61 14.02 1.74
C GLY A 108 -13.06 14.92 0.59
N ARG A 109 -12.17 15.77 0.07
CA ARG A 109 -12.45 16.63 -1.10
C ARG A 109 -12.64 15.81 -2.37
N ALA A 110 -11.90 14.71 -2.52
CA ALA A 110 -11.98 13.80 -3.66
C ALA A 110 -13.12 12.78 -3.56
N ALA A 111 -13.82 12.67 -2.43
CA ALA A 111 -14.78 11.60 -2.15
C ALA A 111 -15.98 11.54 -3.12
N ALA A 112 -16.34 12.66 -3.74
CA ALA A 112 -17.42 12.73 -4.72
C ALA A 112 -16.96 12.36 -6.15
N LEU A 113 -15.65 12.25 -6.40
CA LEU A 113 -15.13 11.94 -7.73
C LEU A 113 -15.32 10.44 -8.03
N PRO A 114 -15.89 10.08 -9.20
CA PRO A 114 -16.01 8.68 -9.59
C PRO A 114 -14.63 8.08 -9.87
N PHE A 115 -14.49 6.78 -9.69
CA PHE A 115 -13.25 6.09 -10.05
C PHE A 115 -12.98 6.15 -11.56
N ARG A 116 -11.75 6.51 -11.94
CA ARG A 116 -11.22 6.43 -13.30
C ARG A 116 -9.85 5.75 -13.26
N ALA A 117 -9.66 4.70 -14.06
CA ALA A 117 -8.43 3.92 -14.05
C ALA A 117 -7.19 4.76 -14.40
N GLU A 118 -7.34 5.70 -15.33
CA GLU A 118 -6.28 6.64 -15.75
C GLU A 118 -5.87 7.62 -14.64
N HIS A 119 -6.75 7.85 -13.66
CA HIS A 119 -6.55 8.78 -12.55
C HIS A 119 -6.76 8.08 -11.20
N ALA A 120 -6.33 6.83 -11.11
CA ALA A 120 -6.53 5.99 -9.94
C ALA A 120 -6.01 6.65 -8.66
N ASP A 121 -4.86 7.32 -8.73
CA ASP A 121 -4.21 7.97 -7.58
C ASP A 121 -4.98 9.21 -7.07
N ALA A 122 -5.86 9.78 -7.89
CA ALA A 122 -6.71 10.92 -7.51
C ALA A 122 -8.02 10.48 -6.83
N HIS A 123 -8.31 9.18 -6.76
CA HIS A 123 -9.49 8.67 -6.08
C HIS A 123 -9.33 8.79 -4.55
N ALA A 124 -10.43 8.93 -3.81
CA ALA A 124 -10.37 9.09 -2.35
C ALA A 124 -9.73 7.90 -1.62
N ALA A 125 -9.92 6.67 -2.13
CA ALA A 125 -9.41 5.45 -1.49
C ALA A 125 -7.89 5.43 -1.25
N PRO A 126 -7.01 5.59 -2.27
CA PRO A 126 -5.57 5.64 -2.03
C PRO A 126 -5.14 6.79 -1.12
N LEU A 127 -5.86 7.92 -1.13
CA LEU A 127 -5.60 9.05 -0.25
C LEU A 127 -5.93 8.73 1.21
N PHE A 128 -7.04 8.03 1.47
CA PHE A 128 -7.35 7.51 2.80
C PHE A 128 -6.33 6.47 3.28
N LEU A 129 -5.77 5.65 2.39
CA LEU A 129 -4.66 4.75 2.74
C LEU A 129 -3.42 5.53 3.19
N LEU A 130 -3.03 6.57 2.46
CA LEU A 130 -1.92 7.45 2.87
C LEU A 130 -2.19 8.16 4.22
N ALA A 131 -3.46 8.43 4.52
CA ALA A 131 -3.90 9.01 5.78
C ALA A 131 -4.00 8.02 6.96
N ALA A 132 -3.66 6.74 6.74
CA ALA A 132 -3.91 5.65 7.70
C ALA A 132 -5.38 5.49 8.13
N ARG A 133 -6.32 5.87 7.25
CA ARG A 133 -7.77 5.82 7.43
C ARG A 133 -8.34 4.58 6.73
N TRP A 134 -7.97 3.41 7.24
CA TRP A 134 -8.21 2.13 6.57
C TRP A 134 -9.71 1.80 6.38
N ALA A 135 -10.55 2.17 7.35
CA ALA A 135 -12.00 1.96 7.29
C ALA A 135 -12.64 2.83 6.19
N GLU A 136 -12.30 4.13 6.18
CA GLU A 136 -12.77 5.07 5.16
C GLU A 136 -12.29 4.68 3.75
N ALA A 137 -11.06 4.17 3.62
CA ALA A 137 -10.56 3.60 2.37
C ALA A 137 -11.43 2.42 1.92
N SER A 138 -11.73 1.47 2.81
CA SER A 138 -12.57 0.30 2.51
C SER A 138 -13.98 0.70 2.06
N ASP A 139 -14.57 1.69 2.71
CA ASP A 139 -15.88 2.22 2.35
C ASP A 139 -15.86 2.91 0.97
N ALA A 140 -14.83 3.71 0.69
CA ALA A 140 -14.66 4.35 -0.61
C ALA A 140 -14.48 3.34 -1.74
N ILE A 141 -13.70 2.27 -1.51
CA ILE A 141 -13.47 1.20 -2.50
C ILE A 141 -14.76 0.42 -2.77
N SER A 142 -15.54 0.14 -1.73
CA SER A 142 -16.79 -0.64 -1.86
C SER A 142 -17.84 0.05 -2.72
N ARG A 143 -17.74 1.38 -2.90
CA ARG A 143 -18.59 2.16 -3.81
C ARG A 143 -18.18 2.06 -5.28
N ILE A 144 -16.98 1.56 -5.58
CA ILE A 144 -16.53 1.36 -6.96
C ILE A 144 -17.20 0.09 -7.50
N ALA A 145 -17.95 0.24 -8.60
CA ALA A 145 -18.57 -0.90 -9.27
C ALA A 145 -17.52 -1.93 -9.71
N SER A 146 -17.76 -3.20 -9.37
CA SER A 146 -16.87 -4.33 -9.70
C SER A 146 -15.41 -4.14 -9.24
N TRP A 147 -15.17 -3.42 -8.13
CA TRP A 147 -13.83 -3.10 -7.62
C TRP A 147 -12.90 -4.32 -7.53
N ARG A 148 -13.42 -5.50 -7.16
CA ARG A 148 -12.65 -6.75 -7.01
C ARG A 148 -12.09 -7.27 -8.34
N ARG A 149 -12.62 -6.83 -9.49
CA ARG A 149 -12.15 -7.17 -10.84
C ARG A 149 -11.17 -6.14 -11.42
N ILE A 150 -10.92 -5.05 -10.71
CA ILE A 150 -10.05 -3.96 -11.16
C ILE A 150 -8.76 -4.02 -10.32
N PRO A 151 -7.57 -4.07 -10.94
CA PRO A 151 -6.32 -4.28 -10.21
C PRO A 151 -6.02 -3.26 -9.11
N ALA A 152 -6.27 -1.97 -9.35
CA ALA A 152 -5.95 -0.92 -8.38
C ALA A 152 -6.89 -0.93 -7.15
N PRO A 153 -8.23 -0.93 -7.31
CA PRO A 153 -9.15 -1.07 -6.17
C PRO A 153 -8.97 -2.37 -5.38
N LEU A 154 -8.71 -3.50 -6.04
CA LEU A 154 -8.41 -4.75 -5.34
C LEU A 154 -7.14 -4.62 -4.48
N CYS A 155 -6.06 -4.04 -5.03
CA CYS A 155 -4.83 -3.79 -4.28
C CYS A 155 -5.08 -2.92 -3.04
N TRP A 156 -5.85 -1.84 -3.19
CA TRP A 156 -6.20 -0.96 -2.07
C TRP A 156 -7.02 -1.68 -1.00
N MET A 157 -8.00 -2.51 -1.39
CA MET A 157 -8.81 -3.25 -0.43
C MET A 157 -7.98 -4.27 0.33
N THR A 158 -7.07 -4.97 -0.36
CA THR A 158 -6.15 -5.92 0.28
C THR A 158 -5.33 -5.25 1.38
N GLU A 159 -4.77 -4.07 1.10
CA GLU A 159 -4.02 -3.31 2.09
C GLU A 159 -4.90 -2.84 3.25
N ALA A 160 -6.08 -2.27 2.96
CA ALA A 160 -7.00 -1.81 3.99
C ALA A 160 -7.40 -2.96 4.93
N ARG A 161 -7.73 -4.13 4.37
CA ARG A 161 -8.07 -5.34 5.13
C ARG A 161 -6.90 -5.89 5.93
N TYR A 162 -5.70 -5.88 5.37
CA TYR A 162 -4.51 -6.25 6.12
C TYR A 162 -4.29 -5.36 7.34
N ARG A 163 -4.44 -4.03 7.17
CA ARG A 163 -4.22 -3.06 8.26
C ARG A 163 -5.34 -3.08 9.32
N LEU A 164 -6.57 -3.42 8.95
CA LEU A 164 -7.72 -3.51 9.86
C LEU A 164 -7.81 -4.84 10.59
N ASP A 165 -7.76 -5.92 9.82
CA ASP A 165 -8.20 -7.25 10.24
C ASP A 165 -7.03 -8.27 10.26
N GLY A 166 -5.83 -7.85 9.84
CA GLY A 166 -4.63 -8.67 9.79
C GLY A 166 -4.51 -9.54 8.53
N LEU A 167 -3.45 -10.36 8.51
CA LEU A 167 -3.06 -11.14 7.34
C LEU A 167 -4.11 -12.18 6.92
N ASP A 168 -4.79 -12.82 7.88
CA ASP A 168 -5.80 -13.85 7.59
C ASP A 168 -6.98 -13.32 6.79
N ALA A 169 -7.38 -12.07 7.03
CA ALA A 169 -8.41 -11.38 6.26
C ALA A 169 -7.93 -10.92 4.88
N ALA A 170 -6.62 -10.65 4.73
CA ALA A 170 -6.03 -10.19 3.48
C ALA A 170 -5.75 -11.32 2.48
N TRP A 171 -5.52 -12.56 2.96
CA TRP A 171 -5.16 -13.70 2.11
C TRP A 171 -6.04 -13.92 0.87
N PRO A 172 -7.39 -13.91 0.97
CA PRO A 172 -8.24 -14.06 -0.21
C PRO A 172 -7.96 -13.02 -1.30
N PHE A 173 -7.76 -11.77 -0.89
CA PHE A 173 -7.49 -10.66 -1.81
C PHE A 173 -6.06 -10.67 -2.35
N LEU A 174 -5.07 -11.09 -1.55
CA LEU A 174 -3.70 -11.32 -2.00
C LEU A 174 -3.65 -12.36 -3.13
N VAL A 175 -4.41 -13.45 -2.96
CA VAL A 175 -4.51 -14.53 -3.96
C VAL A 175 -5.13 -14.01 -5.26
N GLU A 176 -6.25 -13.28 -5.17
CA GLU A 176 -6.89 -12.69 -6.34
C GLU A 176 -6.01 -11.66 -7.05
N LEU A 177 -5.28 -10.86 -6.28
CA LEU A 177 -4.39 -9.84 -6.81
C LEU A 177 -3.22 -10.47 -7.55
N ALA A 178 -2.64 -11.56 -7.03
CA ALA A 178 -1.61 -12.33 -7.72
C ALA A 178 -2.10 -12.83 -9.09
N TRP A 179 -3.35 -13.30 -9.19
CA TRP A 179 -3.92 -13.75 -10.47
C TRP A 179 -4.27 -12.60 -11.42
N LEU A 180 -4.74 -11.48 -10.88
CA LEU A 180 -5.24 -10.35 -11.66
C LEU A 180 -4.12 -9.41 -12.14
N SER A 181 -3.13 -9.14 -11.28
CA SER A 181 -2.01 -8.24 -11.54
C SER A 181 -0.80 -8.61 -10.69
N PRO A 182 0.06 -9.52 -11.19
CA PRO A 182 1.29 -9.94 -10.51
C PRO A 182 2.20 -8.78 -10.10
N SER A 183 2.28 -7.73 -10.94
CA SER A 183 3.08 -6.53 -10.66
C SER A 183 2.56 -5.72 -9.47
N ARG A 184 1.24 -5.57 -9.32
CA ARG A 184 0.66 -4.87 -8.16
C ARG A 184 0.73 -5.74 -6.91
N PHE A 185 0.63 -7.05 -7.06
CA PHE A 185 0.88 -7.99 -5.96
C PHE A 185 2.30 -7.82 -5.42
N ASP A 186 3.32 -7.82 -6.29
CA ASP A 186 4.72 -7.59 -5.91
C ASP A 186 4.91 -6.27 -5.14
N GLN A 187 4.44 -5.15 -5.72
CA GLN A 187 4.52 -3.83 -5.10
C GLN A 187 3.81 -3.78 -3.73
N LEU A 188 2.66 -4.46 -3.61
CA LEU A 188 1.93 -4.50 -2.34
C LEU A 188 2.71 -5.27 -1.28
N LEU A 189 3.33 -6.42 -1.62
CA LEU A 189 4.13 -7.18 -0.66
C LEU A 189 5.27 -6.33 -0.10
N SER A 190 5.98 -5.58 -0.94
CA SER A 190 7.03 -4.67 -0.50
C SER A 190 6.53 -3.58 0.45
N ARG A 191 5.30 -3.10 0.27
CA ARG A 191 4.68 -2.07 1.12
C ARG A 191 4.15 -2.61 2.44
N LEU A 192 3.60 -3.82 2.45
CA LEU A 192 3.12 -4.45 3.68
C LEU A 192 4.27 -4.82 4.60
N ASP A 193 5.40 -5.24 4.00
CA ASP A 193 6.61 -5.72 4.68
C ASP A 193 6.32 -6.79 5.77
N ASP A 194 5.32 -7.63 5.51
CA ASP A 194 4.93 -8.70 6.43
C ASP A 194 5.97 -9.82 6.41
N ALA A 195 6.55 -10.14 7.56
CA ALA A 195 7.61 -11.14 7.68
C ALA A 195 7.17 -12.55 7.24
N CYS A 196 5.90 -12.92 7.44
CA CYS A 196 5.37 -14.23 7.06
C CYS A 196 5.24 -14.33 5.54
N VAL A 197 4.65 -13.31 4.91
CA VAL A 197 4.48 -13.27 3.45
C VAL A 197 5.83 -13.13 2.75
N ASN A 198 6.73 -12.28 3.26
CA ASN A 198 8.07 -12.11 2.72
C ASN A 198 8.90 -13.40 2.78
N ARG A 199 8.75 -14.21 3.83
CA ARG A 199 9.40 -15.52 3.91
C ARG A 199 8.90 -16.48 2.82
N LEU A 200 7.58 -16.54 2.64
CA LEU A 200 6.98 -17.35 1.58
C LEU A 200 7.42 -16.88 0.20
N ARG A 201 7.45 -15.56 -0.03
CA ARG A 201 7.91 -14.97 -1.29
C ARG A 201 9.34 -15.37 -1.61
N ARG A 202 10.28 -15.22 -0.66
CA ARG A 202 11.68 -15.64 -0.88
C ARG A 202 11.80 -17.13 -1.17
N ALA A 203 11.03 -17.97 -0.48
CA ALA A 203 11.04 -19.41 -0.71
C ALA A 203 10.46 -19.77 -2.10
N PHE A 204 9.43 -19.06 -2.56
CA PHE A 204 8.92 -19.17 -3.93
C PHE A 204 9.99 -18.81 -4.94
N ASP A 205 10.61 -17.64 -4.82
CA ASP A 205 11.64 -17.15 -5.76
C ASP A 205 12.85 -18.11 -5.86
N MET A 206 13.20 -18.81 -4.77
CA MET A 206 14.31 -19.78 -4.76
C MET A 206 13.96 -21.16 -5.35
N SER A 207 12.68 -21.56 -5.31
CA SER A 207 12.29 -22.97 -5.54
C SER A 207 11.39 -23.17 -6.75
N PHE A 208 10.64 -22.15 -7.16
CA PHE A 208 9.75 -22.23 -8.30
C PHE A 208 10.52 -22.08 -9.61
N GLN A 209 10.35 -23.05 -10.51
CA GLN A 209 10.97 -23.04 -11.84
C GLN A 209 9.94 -22.55 -12.86
N GLY A 210 9.93 -21.24 -13.11
CA GLY A 210 9.05 -20.56 -14.05
C GLY A 210 9.79 -19.86 -15.20
N ALA A 211 9.16 -18.83 -15.79
CA ALA A 211 9.75 -18.01 -16.84
C ALA A 211 10.86 -17.05 -16.34
N GLY A 212 10.93 -16.82 -15.03
CA GLY A 212 11.87 -15.89 -14.40
C GLY A 212 11.42 -14.42 -14.47
N ASP A 213 10.15 -14.17 -14.78
CA ASP A 213 9.56 -12.84 -14.85
C ASP A 213 8.49 -12.62 -13.76
N LEU A 214 7.98 -11.39 -13.65
CA LEU A 214 6.94 -11.05 -12.65
C LEU A 214 5.63 -11.82 -12.86
N GLY A 215 5.38 -12.34 -14.08
CA GLY A 215 4.20 -13.16 -14.38
C GLY A 215 4.18 -14.46 -13.59
N ASP A 216 5.33 -14.98 -13.18
CA ASP A 216 5.43 -16.18 -12.35
C ASP A 216 4.73 -16.03 -11.01
N LEU A 217 4.63 -14.81 -10.47
CA LEU A 217 3.93 -14.56 -9.20
C LEU A 217 2.44 -14.94 -9.24
N ALA A 218 1.84 -15.09 -10.42
CA ALA A 218 0.49 -15.65 -10.53
C ALA A 218 0.40 -17.10 -10.00
N TRP A 219 1.51 -17.85 -10.03
CA TRP A 219 1.61 -19.22 -9.49
C TRP A 219 1.85 -19.26 -7.98
N PHE A 220 2.22 -18.14 -7.37
CA PHE A 220 2.52 -18.04 -5.94
C PHE A 220 1.42 -18.65 -5.07
N PRO A 221 0.10 -18.36 -5.27
CA PRO A 221 -0.95 -19.00 -4.47
C PRO A 221 -0.95 -20.53 -4.53
N ALA A 222 -0.77 -21.10 -5.72
CA ALA A 222 -0.79 -22.56 -5.88
C ALA A 222 0.44 -23.20 -5.22
N TRP A 223 1.61 -22.56 -5.35
CA TRP A 223 2.85 -23.01 -4.71
C TRP A 223 2.79 -22.89 -3.19
N VAL A 224 2.23 -21.80 -2.64
CA VAL A 224 2.10 -21.64 -1.18
C VAL A 224 1.30 -22.79 -0.56
N LEU A 225 0.34 -23.38 -1.27
CA LEU A 225 -0.44 -24.52 -0.79
C LEU A 225 0.37 -25.83 -0.73
N THR A 226 1.54 -25.94 -1.38
CA THR A 226 2.44 -27.08 -1.19
C THR A 226 3.16 -27.01 0.15
N ASP A 227 3.58 -25.79 0.55
CA ASP A 227 4.35 -25.54 1.78
C ASP A 227 3.44 -25.33 3.01
N LYS A 228 2.35 -24.58 2.87
CA LYS A 228 1.43 -24.20 3.94
C LYS A 228 -0.01 -24.59 3.63
N THR A 229 -0.31 -25.87 3.75
CA THR A 229 -1.67 -26.44 3.53
C THR A 229 -2.73 -25.83 4.47
N GLY A 230 -2.34 -25.35 5.64
CA GLY A 230 -3.22 -24.68 6.60
C GLY A 230 -3.88 -23.40 6.08
N LEU A 231 -3.36 -22.79 5.00
CA LEU A 231 -3.96 -21.62 4.36
C LEU A 231 -5.12 -21.96 3.41
N ALA A 232 -5.35 -23.25 3.14
CA ALA A 232 -6.41 -23.70 2.23
C ALA A 232 -7.81 -23.15 2.57
N PRO A 233 -8.28 -23.09 3.83
CA PRO A 233 -9.58 -22.50 4.16
C PRO A 233 -9.68 -21.02 3.79
N LEU A 234 -8.59 -20.26 3.90
CA LEU A 234 -8.55 -18.84 3.53
C LEU A 234 -8.57 -18.68 2.02
N PHE A 235 -7.81 -19.49 1.30
CA PHE A 235 -7.73 -19.41 -0.17
C PHE A 235 -9.05 -19.81 -0.83
N LYS A 236 -9.86 -20.67 -0.20
CA LYS A 236 -11.23 -20.99 -0.64
C LYS A 236 -12.18 -19.79 -0.63
N ARG A 237 -11.88 -18.74 0.13
CA ARG A 237 -12.68 -17.49 0.16
C ARG A 237 -12.35 -16.54 -1.00
N ALA A 238 -11.30 -16.83 -1.77
CA ALA A 238 -10.93 -16.06 -2.93
C ALA A 238 -11.99 -16.20 -4.03
N GLU A 239 -12.35 -15.09 -4.68
CA GLU A 239 -13.27 -15.10 -5.80
C GLU A 239 -12.56 -15.46 -7.12
N PRO A 240 -13.27 -16.11 -8.06
CA PRO A 240 -12.73 -16.34 -9.40
C PRO A 240 -12.39 -15.03 -10.11
N SER A 241 -11.24 -15.00 -10.80
CA SER A 241 -10.78 -13.83 -11.54
C SER A 241 -10.93 -14.06 -13.05
N ARG A 242 -9.92 -14.63 -13.70
CA ARG A 242 -9.85 -14.82 -15.17
C ARG A 242 -9.82 -16.28 -15.59
N GLN A 243 -9.83 -17.21 -14.62
CA GLN A 243 -9.69 -18.65 -14.83
C GLN A 243 -8.44 -19.01 -15.65
N ASN A 244 -7.37 -18.24 -15.46
CA ASN A 244 -6.08 -18.49 -16.08
C ASN A 244 -5.45 -19.78 -15.51
N ALA A 245 -4.42 -20.31 -16.17
CA ALA A 245 -3.77 -21.54 -15.74
C ALA A 245 -3.31 -21.52 -14.26
N PRO A 246 -2.71 -20.43 -13.73
CA PRO A 246 -2.37 -20.34 -12.31
C PRO A 246 -3.55 -20.40 -11.35
N GLU A 247 -4.66 -19.71 -11.66
CA GLU A 247 -5.90 -19.77 -10.86
C GLU A 247 -6.47 -21.19 -10.83
N ARG A 248 -6.53 -21.85 -12.00
CA ARG A 248 -7.00 -23.25 -12.08
C ARG A 248 -6.11 -24.17 -11.25
N ALA A 249 -4.79 -24.02 -11.34
CA ALA A 249 -3.86 -24.85 -10.58
C ALA A 249 -4.04 -24.68 -9.06
N ALA A 250 -4.27 -23.46 -8.58
CA ALA A 250 -4.58 -23.23 -7.17
C ALA A 250 -5.89 -23.93 -6.75
N LYS A 251 -6.94 -23.91 -7.60
CA LYS A 251 -8.20 -24.62 -7.33
C LYS A 251 -8.02 -26.14 -7.32
N VAL A 252 -7.24 -26.69 -8.26
CA VAL A 252 -6.86 -28.11 -8.29
C VAL A 252 -6.10 -28.49 -7.02
N MET A 253 -5.16 -27.67 -6.58
CA MET A 253 -4.44 -27.85 -5.31
C MET A 253 -5.40 -27.89 -4.11
N LEU A 254 -6.35 -26.97 -4.01
CA LEU A 254 -7.36 -26.99 -2.95
C LEU A 254 -8.23 -28.27 -2.98
N GLY A 255 -8.52 -28.78 -4.19
CA GLY A 255 -9.18 -30.07 -4.41
C GLY A 255 -8.35 -31.24 -3.90
N LEU A 256 -7.07 -31.31 -4.28
CA LEU A 256 -6.12 -32.32 -3.80
C LEU A 256 -6.05 -32.36 -2.28
N LEU A 257 -5.85 -31.21 -1.63
CA LEU A 257 -5.78 -31.12 -0.17
C LEU A 257 -7.08 -31.61 0.51
N SER A 258 -8.23 -31.36 -0.11
CA SER A 258 -9.52 -31.84 0.40
C SER A 258 -9.66 -33.36 0.24
N LEU A 259 -9.25 -33.92 -0.90
CA LEU A 259 -9.31 -35.36 -1.17
C LEU A 259 -8.32 -36.16 -0.30
N GLU A 260 -7.13 -35.61 -0.06
CA GLU A 260 -6.13 -36.18 0.87
C GLU A 260 -6.71 -36.34 2.27
N ARG A 261 -7.36 -35.28 2.78
CA ARG A 261 -8.00 -35.31 4.11
C ARG A 261 -9.17 -36.30 4.18
N GLN A 262 -9.80 -36.61 3.06
CA GLN A 262 -10.92 -37.55 2.96
C GLN A 262 -10.50 -39.00 2.68
N GLY A 263 -9.21 -39.27 2.42
CA GLY A 263 -8.71 -40.62 2.09
C GLY A 263 -9.18 -41.15 0.71
N ARG A 264 -9.60 -40.28 -0.21
CA ARG A 264 -10.15 -40.67 -1.53
C ARG A 264 -9.05 -40.91 -2.57
N HIS A 265 -8.30 -42.00 -2.40
CA HIS A 265 -7.08 -42.29 -3.17
C HIS A 265 -7.27 -42.42 -4.69
N HIS A 266 -8.43 -42.89 -5.17
CA HIS A 266 -8.67 -43.04 -6.61
C HIS A 266 -8.80 -41.70 -7.33
N GLU A 267 -9.52 -40.74 -6.75
CA GLU A 267 -9.72 -39.40 -7.32
C GLU A 267 -8.47 -38.52 -7.21
N LEU A 268 -7.57 -38.84 -6.29
CA LEU A 268 -6.28 -38.16 -6.19
C LEU A 268 -5.42 -38.37 -7.43
N LEU A 269 -5.47 -39.54 -8.08
CA LEU A 269 -4.64 -39.81 -9.25
C LEU A 269 -5.03 -38.94 -10.44
N GLU A 270 -6.33 -38.81 -10.73
CA GLU A 270 -6.81 -37.96 -11.82
C GLU A 270 -6.52 -36.48 -11.54
N THR A 271 -6.76 -36.03 -10.30
CA THR A 271 -6.50 -34.63 -9.91
C THR A 271 -4.99 -34.30 -9.94
N ARG A 272 -4.11 -35.27 -9.64
CA ARG A 272 -2.65 -35.14 -9.77
C ARG A 272 -2.21 -35.00 -11.23
N ARG A 273 -2.83 -35.77 -12.13
CA ARG A 273 -2.58 -35.65 -13.58
C ARG A 273 -3.00 -34.27 -14.10
N GLU A 274 -4.13 -33.75 -13.63
CA GLU A 274 -4.57 -32.40 -13.99
C GLU A 274 -3.56 -31.34 -13.54
N LEU A 275 -3.05 -31.42 -12.30
CA LEU A 275 -2.01 -30.51 -11.81
C LEU A 275 -0.73 -30.60 -12.64
N GLN A 276 -0.29 -31.82 -12.99
CA GLN A 276 0.89 -32.04 -13.82
C GLN A 276 0.73 -31.44 -15.23
N ALA A 277 -0.46 -31.56 -15.82
CA ALA A 277 -0.77 -30.98 -17.12
C ALA A 277 -0.81 -29.45 -17.09
N LEU A 278 -1.19 -28.84 -15.96
CA LEU A 278 -1.20 -27.39 -15.79
C LEU A 278 0.21 -26.81 -15.61
N ASN A 279 1.02 -27.42 -14.74
CA ASN A 279 2.39 -26.99 -14.49
C ASN A 279 3.23 -28.11 -13.85
N ALA A 280 4.21 -28.62 -14.60
CA ALA A 280 5.07 -29.71 -14.14
C ALA A 280 5.96 -29.32 -12.94
N ALA A 281 6.44 -28.07 -12.87
CA ALA A 281 7.28 -27.59 -11.76
C ALA A 281 6.50 -27.53 -10.45
N LEU A 282 5.25 -27.03 -10.49
CA LEU A 282 4.34 -27.01 -9.35
C LEU A 282 3.98 -28.43 -8.89
N TYR A 283 3.70 -29.34 -9.81
CA TYR A 283 3.46 -30.74 -9.48
C TYR A 283 4.68 -31.38 -8.80
N ALA A 284 5.88 -31.13 -9.31
CA ALA A 284 7.12 -31.61 -8.69
C ALA A 284 7.32 -31.04 -7.27
N ALA A 285 7.00 -29.76 -7.05
CA ALA A 285 7.04 -29.14 -5.73
C ALA A 285 6.04 -29.79 -4.76
N TYR A 286 4.79 -30.02 -5.21
CA TYR A 286 3.77 -30.72 -4.43
C TYR A 286 4.23 -32.13 -4.05
N MET A 287 4.75 -32.92 -4.99
CA MET A 287 5.21 -34.30 -4.74
C MET A 287 6.42 -34.39 -3.78
N LYS A 288 7.24 -33.34 -3.64
CA LYS A 288 8.33 -33.32 -2.64
C LYS A 288 7.84 -33.21 -1.20
N THR A 289 6.59 -32.79 -1.00
CA THR A 289 6.00 -32.52 0.33
C THR A 289 4.95 -33.57 0.74
N ARG A 290 4.88 -34.69 0.01
CA ARG A 290 3.92 -35.78 0.20
C ARG A 290 4.61 -37.13 0.23
#